data_AF-A0A8I2C2K4-F1
#
_entry.id   AF-A0A8I2C2K4-F1
#
_cell.length_a   1.000
_cell.length_b   1.000
_cell.length_c   1.000
_cell.angle_alpha   90.00
_cell.angle_beta   90.00
_cell.angle_gamma   90.00
#
_symmetry.space_group_name_H-M   'P 1'
#
loop_
_entity.id
_entity.type
_entity.pdbx_description
1 polymer ?
#
loop_
_entity_poly.entity_id
_entity_poly.type
_entity_poly.pdbx_seq_one_letter_code
_entity_poly.pdbx_strand_id
1 'polypeptide(L)'
;MLFLALLVVSAGLGGKNGFSFNVDDIFRAFDPDSYRSLSWAGLPALLVKACGTFLFVWVYIAVSIKRLHDRDKSGWWMVPFFAIPGLMSQFSDRLPDESYWVVAAGLIVFVLYVWGFIELAFLPGTRYPNRYGPNPLGKTHVRQGRDRGSRSARGWDQQSELDTVPHKAGPPAV
;
A
#
# COMPACT_ATOMS: atom_id res chain seq x y z
N MET A 1 -7.72 -6.54 3.46
CA MET A 1 -7.09 -6.66 2.12
C MET A 1 -8.10 -7.07 1.08
N LEU A 2 -8.71 -8.26 1.18
CA LEU A 2 -9.64 -8.75 0.15
C LEU A 2 -10.78 -7.79 -0.22
N PHE A 3 -11.41 -7.13 0.76
CA PHE A 3 -12.46 -6.13 0.47
C PHE A 3 -11.93 -4.93 -0.34
N LEU A 4 -10.81 -4.33 0.09
CA LEU A 4 -10.14 -3.23 -0.61
C LEU A 4 -9.68 -3.67 -2.01
N ALA A 5 -9.14 -4.88 -2.13
CA ALA A 5 -8.65 -5.42 -3.39
C ALA A 5 -9.80 -5.76 -4.35
N LEU A 6 -10.91 -6.31 -3.86
CA LEU A 6 -12.14 -6.53 -4.63
C LEU A 6 -12.71 -5.19 -5.11
N LEU A 7 -12.65 -4.14 -4.29
CA LEU A 7 -13.14 -2.82 -4.66
C LEU A 7 -12.27 -2.21 -5.77
N VAL A 8 -10.93 -2.35 -5.71
CA VAL A 8 -10.02 -1.94 -6.80
C VAL A 8 -10.29 -2.72 -8.09
N VAL A 9 -10.52 -4.03 -8.01
CA VAL A 9 -10.88 -4.86 -9.18
C VAL A 9 -12.24 -4.45 -9.75
N SER A 10 -13.25 -4.26 -8.89
CA SER A 10 -14.59 -3.82 -9.33
C SER A 10 -14.60 -2.40 -9.87
N ALA A 11 -13.66 -1.55 -9.41
CA ALA A 11 -13.44 -0.24 -9.97
C ALA A 11 -12.90 -0.38 -11.40
N GLY A 12 -11.84 -1.16 -11.62
CA GLY A 12 -11.28 -1.41 -12.96
C GLY A 12 -12.25 -2.08 -13.96
N LEU A 13 -13.28 -2.77 -13.48
CA LEU A 13 -14.35 -3.39 -14.30
C LEU A 13 -15.64 -2.56 -14.37
N GLY A 14 -15.71 -1.42 -13.66
CA GLY A 14 -16.91 -0.58 -13.55
C GLY A 14 -17.13 0.25 -14.81
N GLY A 15 -18.13 -0.13 -15.61
CA GLY A 15 -18.52 0.63 -16.81
C GLY A 15 -18.83 2.10 -16.53
N LYS A 16 -18.63 2.94 -17.57
CA LYS A 16 -18.63 4.41 -17.57
C LYS A 16 -19.86 5.10 -16.93
N ASN A 17 -20.93 4.35 -16.65
CA ASN A 17 -22.23 4.87 -16.19
C ASN A 17 -22.60 4.50 -14.74
N GLY A 18 -21.71 3.88 -13.96
CA GLY A 18 -21.93 3.53 -12.54
C GLY A 18 -21.34 4.53 -11.52
N PHE A 19 -21.86 4.50 -10.28
CA PHE A 19 -21.18 5.13 -9.13
C PHE A 19 -20.02 4.22 -8.69
N SER A 20 -18.82 4.47 -9.23
CA SER A 20 -17.57 3.78 -8.91
C SER A 20 -16.53 4.76 -8.35
N PHE A 21 -15.51 4.22 -7.66
CA PHE A 21 -14.31 4.95 -7.26
C PHE A 21 -13.12 4.40 -8.05
N ASN A 22 -12.72 5.08 -9.12
CA ASN A 22 -11.61 4.68 -9.98
C ASN A 22 -10.46 5.66 -9.91
N VAL A 23 -9.22 5.19 -10.08
CA VAL A 23 -8.04 6.08 -10.12
C VAL A 23 -8.22 7.17 -11.20
N ASP A 24 -8.92 6.86 -12.29
CA ASP A 24 -9.28 7.79 -13.36
C ASP A 24 -10.15 8.97 -12.89
N ASP A 25 -10.93 8.81 -11.81
CA ASP A 25 -11.76 9.88 -11.23
C ASP A 25 -10.91 11.00 -10.60
N ILE A 26 -9.70 10.67 -10.11
CA ILE A 26 -8.73 11.68 -9.67
C ILE A 26 -8.28 12.49 -10.88
N PHE A 27 -7.88 11.84 -11.97
CA PHE A 27 -7.36 12.53 -13.15
C PHE A 27 -8.44 13.31 -13.90
N ARG A 28 -9.68 12.83 -13.93
CA ARG A 28 -10.84 13.60 -14.45
C ARG A 28 -11.09 14.88 -13.68
N ALA A 29 -10.81 14.88 -12.38
CA ALA A 29 -10.88 16.08 -11.55
C ALA A 29 -9.70 17.05 -11.77
N PHE A 30 -8.83 16.80 -12.75
CA PHE A 30 -7.81 17.75 -13.21
C PHE A 30 -7.79 17.90 -14.74
N ASP A 31 -8.63 17.16 -15.48
CA ASP A 31 -8.68 17.18 -16.94
C ASP A 31 -9.56 18.34 -17.43
N PRO A 32 -9.01 19.33 -18.17
CA PRO A 32 -9.77 20.47 -18.69
C PRO A 32 -11.00 20.07 -19.52
N ASP A 33 -10.91 18.96 -20.25
CA ASP A 33 -11.99 18.48 -21.11
C ASP A 33 -13.19 17.96 -20.30
N SER A 34 -12.95 17.47 -19.07
CA SER A 34 -14.00 17.00 -18.17
C SER A 34 -14.94 18.12 -17.74
N TYR A 35 -14.48 19.38 -17.72
CA TYR A 35 -15.29 20.52 -17.31
C TYR A 35 -16.03 21.20 -18.48
N ARG A 36 -15.53 21.02 -19.72
CA ARG A 36 -16.08 21.71 -20.91
C ARG A 36 -17.55 21.37 -21.18
N SER A 37 -17.97 20.16 -20.86
CA SER A 37 -19.35 19.69 -21.03
C SER A 37 -20.11 19.48 -19.72
N LEU A 38 -19.57 19.93 -18.58
CA LEU A 38 -20.13 19.62 -17.26
C LEU A 38 -21.21 20.63 -16.87
N SER A 39 -22.45 20.15 -16.73
CA SER A 39 -23.53 20.97 -16.16
C SER A 39 -23.30 21.25 -14.67
N TRP A 40 -23.82 22.37 -14.16
CA TRP A 40 -23.77 22.71 -12.73
C TRP A 40 -24.35 21.62 -11.82
N ALA A 41 -25.28 20.81 -12.33
CA ALA A 41 -25.86 19.67 -11.61
C ALA A 41 -24.87 18.49 -11.44
N GLY A 42 -23.85 18.38 -12.31
CA GLY A 42 -22.84 17.32 -12.26
C GLY A 42 -21.65 17.61 -11.33
N LEU A 43 -21.44 18.88 -10.97
CA LEU A 43 -20.31 19.30 -10.13
C LEU A 43 -20.26 18.64 -8.75
N PRO A 44 -21.37 18.56 -7.97
CA PRO A 44 -21.33 17.90 -6.67
C PRO A 44 -20.96 16.42 -6.77
N ALA A 45 -21.49 15.71 -7.77
CA ALA A 45 -21.19 14.30 -7.98
C ALA A 45 -19.72 14.08 -8.34
N LEU A 46 -19.13 14.96 -9.17
CA LEU A 46 -17.72 14.91 -9.52
C LEU A 46 -16.83 15.15 -8.30
N LEU A 47 -17.15 16.14 -7.46
CA LEU A 47 -16.39 16.42 -6.23
C LEU A 47 -16.46 15.25 -5.24
N VAL A 48 -17.65 14.67 -5.03
CA VAL A 48 -17.80 13.50 -4.16
C VAL A 48 -17.00 12.30 -4.69
N LYS A 49 -17.05 12.06 -6.00
CA LYS A 49 -16.24 10.99 -6.63
C LYS A 49 -14.74 11.25 -6.48
N ALA A 50 -14.27 12.46 -6.74
CA ALA A 50 -12.86 12.82 -6.64
C ALA A 50 -12.34 12.68 -5.19
N CYS A 51 -13.04 13.26 -4.22
CA CYS A 51 -12.69 13.18 -2.81
C CYS A 51 -12.75 11.74 -2.27
N GLY A 52 -13.82 11.02 -2.59
CA GLY A 52 -13.98 9.62 -2.18
C GLY A 52 -12.89 8.72 -2.78
N THR A 53 -12.55 8.93 -4.05
CA THR A 53 -11.47 8.20 -4.71
C THR A 53 -10.12 8.52 -4.09
N PHE A 54 -9.82 9.81 -3.83
CA PHE A 54 -8.57 10.20 -3.18
C PHE A 54 -8.40 9.53 -1.82
N LEU A 55 -9.45 9.56 -0.98
CA LEU A 55 -9.45 8.89 0.32
C LEU A 55 -9.28 7.37 0.18
N PHE A 56 -9.96 6.76 -0.78
CA PHE A 56 -9.85 5.33 -1.02
C PHE A 56 -8.45 4.92 -1.49
N VAL A 57 -7.87 5.64 -2.44
CA VAL A 57 -6.50 5.41 -2.94
C VAL A 57 -5.48 5.62 -1.82
N TRP A 58 -5.64 6.65 -0.99
CA TRP A 58 -4.81 6.88 0.18
C TRP A 58 -4.82 5.66 1.12
N VAL A 59 -6.01 5.22 1.52
CA VAL A 59 -6.17 4.05 2.40
C VAL A 59 -5.57 2.81 1.75
N TYR A 60 -5.84 2.58 0.46
CA TYR A 60 -5.30 1.44 -0.29
C TYR A 60 -3.78 1.43 -0.31
N ILE A 61 -3.14 2.56 -0.61
CA ILE A 61 -1.67 2.68 -0.66
C ILE A 61 -1.09 2.47 0.74
N ALA A 62 -1.60 3.15 1.76
CA ALA A 62 -1.08 3.02 3.13
C ALA A 62 -1.14 1.57 3.63
N VAL A 63 -2.28 0.92 3.40
CA VAL A 63 -2.53 -0.47 3.79
C VAL A 63 -1.66 -1.44 2.97
N SER A 64 -1.48 -1.20 1.66
CA SER A 64 -0.64 -2.03 0.79
C SER A 64 0.84 -1.90 1.12
N ILE A 65 1.34 -0.70 1.43
CA ILE A 65 2.71 -0.47 1.90
C ILE A 65 2.95 -1.22 3.20
N LYS A 66 2.01 -1.12 4.16
CA LYS A 66 2.10 -1.91 5.40
C LYS A 66 2.18 -3.41 5.10
N ARG A 67 1.41 -3.90 4.12
CA ARG A 67 1.45 -5.31 3.72
C ARG A 67 2.75 -5.72 3.03
N LEU A 68 3.35 -4.83 2.24
CA LEU A 68 4.67 -5.03 1.66
C LEU A 68 5.73 -5.11 2.76
N HIS A 69 5.63 -4.24 3.77
CA HIS A 69 6.51 -4.27 4.93
C HIS A 69 6.35 -5.56 5.74
N ASP A 70 5.12 -6.06 5.92
CA ASP A 70 4.88 -7.39 6.53
C ASP A 70 5.62 -8.50 5.78
N ARG A 71 5.96 -8.31 4.50
CA ARG A 71 6.63 -9.28 3.63
C ARG A 71 8.12 -8.96 3.37
N ASP A 72 8.71 -8.07 4.17
CA ASP A 72 10.10 -7.58 4.02
C ASP A 72 10.39 -6.92 2.66
N LYS A 73 9.36 -6.38 2.01
CA LYS A 73 9.47 -5.64 0.75
C LYS A 73 9.35 -4.15 1.02
N SER A 74 10.09 -3.34 0.27
CA SER A 74 9.96 -1.89 0.31
C SER A 74 8.64 -1.40 -0.28
N GLY A 75 8.15 -0.25 0.20
CA GLY A 75 6.99 0.42 -0.38
C GLY A 75 7.13 0.74 -1.86
N TRP A 76 8.35 0.79 -2.41
CA TRP A 76 8.63 0.94 -3.84
C TRP A 76 8.00 -0.12 -4.72
N TRP A 77 7.66 -1.30 -4.18
CA TRP A 77 6.90 -2.31 -4.90
C TRP A 77 5.48 -1.88 -5.28
N MET A 78 4.98 -0.77 -4.72
CA MET A 78 3.74 -0.13 -5.19
C MET A 78 3.87 0.43 -6.62
N VAL A 79 5.07 0.76 -7.09
CA VAL A 79 5.27 1.24 -8.46
C VAL A 79 4.86 0.17 -9.48
N PRO A 80 5.46 -1.03 -9.50
CA PRO A 80 5.05 -2.06 -10.44
C PRO A 80 3.66 -2.64 -10.18
N PHE A 81 3.17 -2.68 -8.93
CA PHE A 81 1.88 -3.30 -8.61
C PHE A 81 0.67 -2.38 -8.76
N PHE A 82 0.86 -1.06 -8.67
CA PHE A 82 -0.24 -0.10 -8.69
C PHE A 82 0.00 1.05 -9.68
N ALA A 83 1.15 1.72 -9.60
CA ALA A 83 1.39 2.90 -10.42
C ALA A 83 1.50 2.58 -11.92
N ILE A 84 2.26 1.54 -12.29
CA ILE A 84 2.43 1.12 -13.69
C ILE A 84 1.09 0.67 -14.29
N PRO A 85 0.32 -0.25 -13.66
CA PRO A 85 -1.00 -0.61 -14.17
C PRO A 85 -1.98 0.55 -14.25
N GLY A 86 -2.02 1.41 -13.22
CA GLY A 86 -2.89 2.59 -13.21
C GLY A 86 -2.55 3.57 -14.34
N LEU A 87 -1.26 3.81 -14.58
CA LEU A 87 -0.81 4.69 -15.66
C LEU A 87 -1.13 4.09 -17.03
N MET A 88 -0.90 2.79 -17.24
CA MET A 88 -1.24 2.14 -18.50
C MET A 88 -2.74 2.22 -18.79
N SER A 89 -3.59 2.02 -17.79
CA SER A 89 -5.05 2.17 -17.91
C SER A 89 -5.42 3.59 -18.35
N GLN A 90 -4.86 4.61 -17.69
CA GLN A 90 -5.16 6.03 -17.92
C GLN A 90 -4.75 6.52 -19.32
N PHE A 91 -3.67 5.97 -19.88
CA PHE A 91 -3.10 6.40 -21.15
C PHE A 91 -3.37 5.43 -22.30
N SER A 92 -4.13 4.34 -22.06
CA SER A 92 -4.44 3.33 -23.07
C SER A 92 -5.08 3.92 -24.32
N ASP A 93 -6.07 4.81 -24.17
CA ASP A 93 -6.76 5.49 -25.27
C ASP A 93 -5.85 6.42 -26.11
N ARG A 94 -4.64 6.74 -25.64
CA ARG A 94 -3.67 7.57 -26.37
C ARG A 94 -2.60 6.76 -27.09
N LEU A 95 -2.59 5.44 -26.90
CA LEU A 95 -1.64 4.55 -27.54
C LEU A 95 -2.17 4.08 -28.90
N PRO A 96 -1.29 3.79 -29.89
CA PRO A 96 -1.73 3.28 -31.18
C PRO A 96 -2.29 1.86 -31.04
N ASP A 97 -3.58 1.67 -31.36
CA ASP A 97 -4.29 0.39 -31.19
C ASP A 97 -3.70 -0.77 -32.02
N GLU A 98 -3.06 -0.46 -33.16
CA GLU A 98 -2.61 -1.45 -34.15
C GLU A 98 -1.17 -1.96 -33.95
N SER A 99 -0.53 -1.60 -32.83
CA SER A 99 0.87 -1.97 -32.57
C SER A 99 0.99 -3.18 -31.66
N TYR A 100 1.67 -4.23 -32.14
CA TYR A 100 2.03 -5.42 -31.36
C TYR A 100 2.69 -5.09 -30.01
N TRP A 101 3.47 -4.00 -29.95
CA TRP A 101 4.14 -3.55 -28.73
C TRP A 101 3.17 -3.11 -27.63
N VAL A 102 2.02 -2.53 -27.99
CA VAL A 102 1.01 -2.10 -27.02
C VAL A 102 0.33 -3.31 -26.38
N VAL A 103 0.04 -4.34 -27.18
CA VAL A 103 -0.49 -5.61 -26.69
C VAL A 103 0.51 -6.31 -25.75
N ALA A 104 1.79 -6.36 -26.14
CA ALA A 104 2.85 -6.94 -25.30
C ALA A 104 3.01 -6.19 -23.97
N ALA A 105 3.02 -4.86 -24.00
CA ALA A 105 3.07 -4.03 -22.80
C ALA A 105 1.83 -4.26 -21.91
N GLY A 106 0.64 -4.32 -22.49
CA GLY A 106 -0.60 -4.62 -21.76
C GLY A 106 -0.55 -5.98 -21.05
N LEU A 107 0.02 -7.00 -21.69
CA LEU A 107 0.19 -8.32 -21.09
C LEU A 107 1.16 -8.28 -19.90
N ILE A 108 2.30 -7.59 -20.03
CA ILE A 108 3.26 -7.41 -18.93
C ILE A 108 2.59 -6.71 -17.74
N VAL A 109 1.85 -5.64 -18.02
CA VAL A 109 1.11 -4.89 -17.01
C VAL A 109 0.06 -5.77 -16.32
N PHE A 110 -0.65 -6.59 -17.08
CA PHE A 110 -1.62 -7.53 -16.54
C PHE A 110 -0.96 -8.56 -15.60
N VAL A 111 0.20 -9.10 -15.98
CA VAL A 111 0.97 -10.01 -15.12
C VAL A 111 1.41 -9.33 -13.83
N LEU A 112 1.90 -8.08 -13.90
CA LEU A 112 2.28 -7.31 -12.71
C LEU A 112 1.09 -7.04 -11.80
N TYR A 113 -0.08 -6.76 -12.38
CA TYR A 113 -1.31 -6.53 -11.62
C TYR A 113 -1.76 -7.81 -10.89
N VAL A 114 -1.79 -8.94 -11.59
CA VAL A 114 -2.15 -10.24 -10.99
C VAL A 114 -1.14 -10.65 -9.92
N TRP A 115 0.15 -10.46 -10.17
CA TRP A 115 1.18 -10.73 -9.17
C TRP A 115 1.01 -9.85 -7.93
N GLY A 116 0.85 -8.54 -8.11
CA GLY A 116 0.62 -7.60 -7.02
C GLY A 116 -0.63 -7.96 -6.21
N PHE A 117 -1.72 -8.32 -6.89
CA PHE A 117 -2.96 -8.76 -6.23
C PHE A 117 -2.74 -10.01 -5.39
N ILE A 118 -2.09 -11.04 -5.94
CA ILE A 118 -1.79 -12.29 -5.24
C ILE A 118 -0.93 -12.01 -4.00
N GLU A 119 0.15 -11.24 -4.19
CA GLU A 119 1.11 -10.86 -3.14
C GLU A 119 0.46 -10.11 -1.97
N LEU A 120 -0.42 -9.16 -2.26
CA LEU A 120 -1.06 -8.30 -1.26
C LEU A 120 -2.28 -8.98 -0.60
N ALA A 121 -3.06 -9.76 -1.36
CA ALA A 121 -4.33 -10.33 -0.89
C ALA A 121 -4.17 -11.68 -0.18
N PHE A 122 -3.36 -12.60 -0.73
CA PHE A 122 -3.37 -14.01 -0.30
C PHE A 122 -2.11 -14.43 0.42
N LEU A 123 -0.95 -13.84 0.08
CA LEU A 123 0.29 -14.35 0.65
C LEU A 123 0.48 -13.90 2.11
N PRO A 124 0.96 -14.79 2.99
CA PRO A 124 1.20 -14.47 4.41
C PRO A 124 2.41 -13.54 4.58
N GLY A 125 2.47 -12.82 5.71
CA GLY A 125 3.65 -12.04 6.10
C GLY A 125 4.88 -12.92 6.40
N THR A 126 6.05 -12.30 6.55
CA THR A 126 7.29 -12.97 6.96
C THR A 126 7.13 -13.62 8.33
N ARG A 127 7.66 -14.84 8.49
CA ARG A 127 7.60 -15.58 9.75
C ARG A 127 8.65 -15.13 10.77
N TYR A 128 9.66 -14.40 10.33
CA TYR A 128 10.81 -13.96 11.14
C TYR A 128 10.73 -12.44 11.39
N PRO A 129 11.48 -11.91 12.38
CA PRO A 129 11.74 -10.47 12.45
C PRO A 129 12.29 -9.95 11.12
N ASN A 130 11.80 -8.80 10.66
CA ASN A 130 12.20 -8.20 9.40
C ASN A 130 12.77 -6.79 9.61
N ARG A 131 13.20 -6.11 8.54
CA ARG A 131 13.79 -4.76 8.64
C ARG A 131 12.83 -3.68 9.15
N TYR A 132 11.53 -3.96 9.16
CA TYR A 132 10.45 -3.08 9.59
C TYR A 132 9.98 -3.36 11.01
N GLY A 133 10.44 -4.45 11.65
CA GLY A 133 10.21 -4.72 13.06
C GLY A 133 10.11 -6.21 13.42
N PRO A 134 9.94 -6.51 14.72
CA PRO A 134 9.74 -7.86 15.22
C PRO A 134 8.39 -8.44 14.76
N ASN A 135 8.35 -9.77 14.56
CA ASN A 135 7.09 -10.45 14.22
C ASN A 135 6.11 -10.40 15.42
N PRO A 136 4.89 -9.83 15.27
CA PRO A 136 3.91 -9.73 16.35
C PRO A 136 3.40 -11.10 16.83
N LEU A 137 3.58 -12.17 16.05
CA LEU A 137 3.15 -13.53 16.41
C LEU A 137 4.18 -14.28 17.27
N GLY A 138 5.25 -13.62 17.74
CA GLY A 138 6.20 -14.19 18.70
C GLY A 138 6.98 -15.41 18.18
N LYS A 139 6.92 -15.72 16.88
CA LYS A 139 7.70 -16.78 16.24
C LYS A 139 9.12 -16.29 15.98
N THR A 140 9.82 -15.93 17.04
CA THR A 140 11.28 -15.85 17.02
C THR A 140 11.77 -17.29 16.86
N HIS A 141 12.19 -17.64 15.65
CA HIS A 141 13.12 -18.76 15.53
C HIS A 141 14.38 -18.33 16.27
N VAL A 142 14.46 -18.72 17.54
CA VAL A 142 15.73 -18.89 18.23
C VAL A 142 16.53 -19.77 17.29
N ARG A 143 17.46 -19.16 16.54
CA ARG A 143 18.54 -19.90 15.91
C ARG A 143 19.18 -20.62 17.09
N GLN A 144 18.93 -21.93 17.20
CA GLN A 144 19.58 -22.82 18.16
C GLN A 144 21.05 -22.99 17.72
N GLY A 145 21.75 -21.87 17.57
CA GLY A 145 23.20 -21.79 17.50
C GLY A 145 23.66 -21.79 18.94
N ARG A 146 24.22 -22.93 19.32
CA ARG A 146 25.06 -23.20 20.49
C ARG A 146 25.81 -21.96 20.99
N ASP A 147 25.16 -21.13 21.81
CA ASP A 147 25.85 -20.15 22.65
C ASP A 147 25.25 -20.16 24.05
N ARG A 148 26.16 -20.41 24.99
CA ARG A 148 25.94 -20.50 26.42
C ARG A 148 25.34 -19.18 26.94
N GLY A 149 24.22 -19.27 27.66
CA GLY A 149 23.82 -18.23 28.61
C GLY A 149 22.50 -17.52 28.27
N SER A 150 21.40 -18.14 28.71
CA SER A 150 20.24 -17.49 29.35
C SER A 150 20.14 -15.95 29.23
N ARG A 151 19.34 -15.46 28.27
CA ARG A 151 18.71 -14.11 28.34
C ARG A 151 17.31 -14.02 27.72
N SER A 152 16.75 -15.09 27.16
CA SER A 152 15.48 -15.03 26.42
C SER A 152 14.21 -15.17 27.30
N ALA A 153 14.36 -15.13 28.62
CA ALA A 153 13.24 -15.13 29.58
C ALA A 153 13.07 -13.80 30.32
N ARG A 154 13.71 -12.72 29.86
CA ARG A 154 13.45 -11.40 30.42
C ARG A 154 12.17 -10.87 29.77
N GLY A 155 11.06 -10.98 30.50
CA GLY A 155 9.80 -10.31 30.15
C GLY A 155 10.05 -8.84 29.87
N TRP A 156 9.15 -8.25 29.08
CA TRP A 156 9.24 -6.85 28.68
C TRP A 156 9.46 -5.96 29.90
N ASP A 157 10.66 -5.37 29.99
CA ASP A 157 11.09 -4.57 31.13
C ASP A 157 10.95 -3.10 30.76
N GLN A 158 9.82 -2.51 31.18
CA GLN A 158 9.45 -1.13 30.88
C GLN A 158 10.51 -0.12 31.34
N GLN A 159 11.35 -0.48 32.31
CA GLN A 159 12.41 0.38 32.82
C GLN A 159 13.63 0.46 31.89
N SER A 160 13.75 -0.45 30.92
CA SER A 160 14.84 -0.44 29.93
C SER A 160 14.60 0.51 28.75
N GLU A 161 13.36 0.98 28.57
CA GLU A 161 12.95 1.96 27.53
C GLU A 161 12.97 3.40 28.05
N LEU A 162 13.02 3.58 29.37
CA LEU A 162 13.12 4.89 30.01
C LEU A 162 14.60 5.24 30.18
N ASP A 163 15.16 5.96 29.21
CA ASP A 163 16.52 6.55 29.23
C ASP A 163 16.66 7.69 30.27
N THR A 164 16.00 7.56 31.42
CA THR A 164 16.11 8.52 32.51
C THR A 164 17.28 8.12 33.39
N VAL A 165 18.44 8.71 33.13
CA VAL A 165 19.61 8.58 34.00
C VAL A 165 19.22 9.06 35.41
N PRO A 166 19.26 8.23 36.46
CA PRO A 166 18.94 8.68 37.81
C PRO A 166 19.97 9.71 38.24
N HIS A 167 19.61 10.99 38.26
CA HIS A 167 20.46 12.02 38.84
C HIS A 167 20.46 11.80 40.37
N LYS A 168 21.56 11.25 40.90
CA LYS A 168 21.78 11.24 42.35
C LYS A 168 22.05 12.67 42.80
N ALA A 169 21.02 13.38 43.24
CA ALA A 169 21.18 14.59 44.03
C ALA A 169 21.58 14.20 45.46
N GLY A 170 22.88 13.93 45.67
CA GLY A 170 23.46 13.87 47.01
C GLY A 170 23.84 15.27 47.48
N PRO A 171 23.69 15.62 48.77
CA PRO A 171 24.14 16.90 49.28
C PRO A 171 25.66 17.05 49.07
N PRO A 172 26.17 18.27 48.79
CA PRO A 172 27.59 18.50 48.64
C PRO A 172 28.33 18.11 49.92
N ALA A 173 29.52 17.51 49.76
CA ALA A 173 30.37 17.13 50.88
C ALA A 173 30.70 18.37 51.73
N VAL A 174 30.51 18.22 53.04
CA VAL A 174 30.78 19.24 54.07
C VAL A 174 32.28 19.38 54.30
#